data_AF-A0A8S4QIZ6-F1
#
_entry.id   AF-A0A8S4QIZ6-F1
#
_cell.length_a   1.000
_cell.length_b   1.000
_cell.length_c   1.000
_cell.angle_alpha   90.00
_cell.angle_beta   90.00
_cell.angle_gamma   90.00
#
_symmetry.space_group_name_H-M   'P 1'
#
loop_
_entity.id
_entity.type
_entity.pdbx_description
1 polymer ?
#
loop_
_entity_poly.entity_id
_entity_poly.type
_entity_poly.pdbx_seq_one_letter_code
_entity_poly.pdbx_strand_id
1 'polypeptide(L)'
;MRRLRPLLQDAIQKRCCGARMWDGVTGPLTWRQFHRLAGRGNEDLCEPQPVPPLLVGHDRDWISLSPYALRHWERLSLEPYSYARDVAYVVLTSDGDALSDPVKTFFRELSTSYEACRLGRHQPIARIARDGIVRTAPSESDRDTNSEEWTGELPPGRLGEYMRAYAETLRTNLVPQLASLNVDRTLFE
;
A
#
# COMPACT_ATOMS: atom_id res chain seq x y z
N MET A 1 11.12 6.16 15.18
CA MET A 1 10.34 7.03 16.09
C MET A 1 10.15 6.49 17.52
N ARG A 2 9.90 5.19 17.76
CA ARG A 2 9.64 4.66 19.14
C ARG A 2 10.83 4.73 20.11
N ARG A 3 12.07 4.68 19.62
CA ARG A 3 13.29 4.73 20.46
C ARG A 3 13.65 6.13 20.98
N LEU A 4 13.15 7.18 20.34
CA LEU A 4 13.38 8.57 20.77
C LEU A 4 12.44 9.01 21.90
N ARG A 5 11.32 8.31 22.06
CA ARG A 5 10.28 8.62 23.05
C ARG A 5 10.82 8.70 24.49
N PRO A 6 11.58 7.72 25.01
CA PRO A 6 12.09 7.80 26.39
C PRO A 6 13.11 8.93 26.56
N LEU A 7 13.96 9.18 25.55
CA LEU A 7 14.98 10.24 25.60
C LEU A 7 14.35 11.65 25.59
N LEU A 8 13.30 11.84 24.79
CA LEU A 8 12.52 13.09 24.79
C LEU A 8 11.75 13.27 26.10
N GLN A 9 11.17 12.20 26.64
CA GLN A 9 10.43 12.22 27.90
C GLN A 9 11.35 12.59 29.07
N ASP A 10 12.55 12.03 29.11
CA ASP A 10 13.60 12.38 30.07
C ASP A 10 14.07 13.84 29.92
N ALA A 11 14.28 14.32 28.68
CA ALA A 11 14.73 15.69 28.43
C ALA A 11 13.67 16.74 28.80
N ILE A 12 12.38 16.42 28.60
CA ILE A 12 11.25 17.28 28.97
C ILE A 12 11.10 17.33 30.51
N GLN A 13 11.26 16.19 31.19
CA GLN A 13 11.08 16.10 32.64
C GLN A 13 12.28 16.64 33.44
N LYS A 14 13.52 16.41 32.98
CA LYS A 14 14.75 16.79 33.72
C LYS A 14 15.04 18.30 33.74
N ARG A 15 14.45 19.11 32.85
CA ARG A 15 14.68 20.58 32.82
C ARG A 15 13.74 21.38 33.74
N CYS A 16 12.88 20.72 34.50
CA CYS A 16 11.69 21.37 35.05
C CYS A 16 11.56 21.32 36.58
N CYS A 17 12.66 21.13 37.30
CA CYS A 17 12.66 21.04 38.76
C CYS A 17 12.45 22.38 39.49
N GLY A 18 12.06 23.46 38.79
CA GLY A 18 12.07 24.81 39.36
C GLY A 18 10.82 25.67 39.15
N ALA A 19 9.80 25.21 38.41
CA ALA A 19 8.62 26.03 38.14
C ALA A 19 7.34 25.24 38.36
N ARG A 20 6.34 25.89 38.97
CA ARG A 20 4.93 25.47 39.15
C ARG A 20 4.18 25.20 37.82
N MET A 21 4.91 24.97 36.73
CA MET A 21 4.43 24.78 35.36
C MET A 21 3.69 23.45 35.14
N TRP A 22 3.81 22.50 36.07
CA TRP A 22 3.29 21.13 35.92
C TRP A 22 2.13 20.81 36.85
N ASP A 23 1.69 21.77 37.67
CA ASP A 23 0.57 21.57 38.58
C ASP A 23 -0.73 21.52 37.76
N GLY A 24 -1.35 20.34 37.66
CA GLY A 24 -2.59 20.12 36.91
C GLY A 24 -2.50 19.32 35.61
N VAL A 25 -1.33 18.77 35.24
CA VAL A 25 -1.19 17.95 34.03
C VAL A 25 -1.48 16.47 34.31
N THR A 26 -2.74 16.06 34.23
CA THR A 26 -3.18 14.66 34.31
C THR A 26 -3.10 13.95 32.95
N GLY A 27 -1.89 13.74 32.42
CA GLY A 27 -1.66 12.88 31.25
C GLY A 27 -0.67 13.43 30.20
N PRO A 28 -0.45 12.71 29.09
CA PRO A 28 0.42 13.17 28.01
C PRO A 28 -0.13 14.47 27.41
N LEU A 29 0.67 15.53 27.47
CA LEU A 29 0.31 16.82 26.89
C LEU A 29 0.17 16.70 25.37
N THR A 30 -0.96 17.17 24.85
CA THR A 30 -1.06 17.50 23.42
C THR A 30 -0.09 18.63 23.09
N TRP A 31 0.36 18.72 21.83
CA TRP A 31 1.23 19.82 21.38
C TRP A 31 0.66 21.20 21.72
N ARG A 32 -0.66 21.35 21.62
CA ARG A 32 -1.40 22.57 22.03
C ARG A 32 -1.24 22.88 23.52
N GLN A 33 -1.36 21.88 24.39
CA GLN A 33 -1.18 22.08 25.84
C GLN A 33 0.28 22.38 26.20
N PHE A 34 1.24 21.72 25.56
CA PHE A 34 2.67 22.03 25.73
C PHE A 34 2.98 23.48 25.32
N HIS A 35 2.48 23.92 24.17
CA HIS A 35 2.70 25.28 23.66
C HIS A 35 2.16 26.36 24.60
N ARG A 36 0.98 26.13 25.23
CA ARG A 36 0.41 27.03 26.25
C ARG A 36 1.25 27.09 27.53
N LEU A 37 1.75 25.95 28.00
CA LEU A 37 2.56 25.87 29.21
C LEU A 37 3.97 26.48 29.03
N ALA A 38 4.51 26.46 27.80
CA ALA A 38 5.83 26.98 27.47
C ALA A 38 5.95 28.52 27.46
N GLY A 39 4.91 29.27 27.86
CA GLY A 39 5.03 30.68 28.22
C GLY A 39 5.07 31.69 27.05
N ARG A 40 4.72 31.29 25.82
CA ARG A 40 4.53 32.25 24.71
C ARG A 40 3.10 32.80 24.69
N GLY A 41 2.76 33.60 25.71
CA GLY A 41 1.52 34.39 25.74
C GLY A 41 0.21 33.58 25.75
N ASN A 42 -0.87 34.25 26.13
CA ASN A 42 -2.23 33.70 26.09
C ASN A 42 -2.86 33.81 24.69
N GLU A 43 -2.06 34.16 23.67
CA GLU A 43 -2.54 34.24 22.31
C GLU A 43 -2.52 32.83 21.73
N ASP A 44 -3.70 32.19 21.65
CA ASP A 44 -3.94 30.97 20.89
C ASP A 44 -3.73 31.27 19.38
N LEU A 45 -2.50 31.65 18.97
CA LEU A 45 -2.13 31.95 17.58
C LEU A 45 -1.98 30.69 16.72
N CYS A 46 -2.07 29.50 17.33
CA CYS A 46 -2.22 28.25 16.59
C CYS A 46 -3.68 28.05 16.20
N GLU A 47 -4.16 28.87 15.28
CA GLU A 47 -5.38 28.53 14.56
C GLU A 47 -5.14 27.24 13.74
N PRO A 48 -6.12 26.33 13.69
CA PRO A 48 -6.01 25.15 12.85
C PRO A 48 -5.78 25.62 11.41
N GLN A 49 -4.68 25.16 10.82
CA GLN A 49 -4.38 25.47 9.43
C GLN A 49 -5.52 24.97 8.55
N PRO A 50 -5.92 25.74 7.52
CA PRO A 50 -6.96 25.30 6.60
C PRO A 50 -6.56 23.97 5.96
N VAL A 51 -7.56 23.10 5.73
CA VAL A 51 -7.32 21.84 5.04
C VAL A 51 -6.86 22.16 3.62
N PRO A 52 -5.68 21.68 3.18
CA PRO A 52 -5.18 21.99 1.85
C PRO A 52 -6.07 21.32 0.80
N PRO A 53 -6.49 22.06 -0.24
CA PRO A 53 -7.24 21.45 -1.32
C PRO A 53 -6.33 20.60 -2.22
N LEU A 54 -6.93 19.67 -2.95
CA LEU A 54 -6.27 18.81 -3.92
C LEU A 54 -6.65 19.23 -5.33
N LEU A 55 -5.67 19.23 -6.23
CA LEU A 55 -5.90 19.43 -7.64
C LEU A 55 -6.27 18.10 -8.29
N VAL A 56 -7.43 18.06 -8.96
CA VAL A 56 -7.94 16.88 -9.68
C VAL A 56 -8.52 17.30 -11.02
N GLY A 57 -8.62 16.35 -11.96
CA GLY A 57 -9.27 16.57 -13.24
C GLY A 57 -10.76 16.29 -13.19
N HIS A 58 -11.55 17.02 -13.96
CA HIS A 58 -12.96 16.78 -14.21
C HIS A 58 -13.36 17.44 -15.53
N ASP A 59 -14.02 16.72 -16.44
CA ASP A 59 -14.53 17.25 -17.72
C ASP A 59 -13.50 18.09 -18.51
N ARG A 60 -12.24 17.62 -18.54
CA ARG A 60 -11.09 18.26 -19.21
C ARG A 60 -10.56 19.54 -18.55
N ASP A 61 -11.06 19.88 -17.37
CA ASP A 61 -10.58 20.99 -16.55
C ASP A 61 -9.88 20.50 -15.27
N TRP A 62 -9.04 21.36 -14.71
CA TRP A 62 -8.39 21.13 -13.42
C TRP A 62 -9.09 21.91 -12.33
N ILE A 63 -9.66 21.20 -11.35
CA ILE A 63 -10.41 21.77 -10.25
C ILE A 63 -9.73 21.53 -8.91
N SER A 64 -9.84 22.52 -8.02
CA SER A 64 -9.35 22.45 -6.65
C SER A 64 -10.48 21.95 -5.75
N LEU A 65 -10.32 20.77 -5.13
CA LEU A 65 -11.33 20.13 -4.29
C LEU A 65 -10.86 19.88 -2.86
N SER A 66 -11.82 19.83 -1.94
CA SER A 66 -11.59 19.35 -0.59
C SER A 66 -11.14 17.87 -0.59
N PRO A 67 -10.15 17.46 0.22
CA PRO A 67 -9.74 16.06 0.32
C PRO A 67 -10.88 15.10 0.67
N TYR A 68 -11.93 15.58 1.36
CA TYR A 68 -13.11 14.79 1.68
C TYR A 68 -13.91 14.36 0.45
N ALA A 69 -13.72 15.00 -0.71
CA ALA A 69 -14.38 14.63 -1.96
C ALA A 69 -13.82 13.34 -2.58
N LEU A 70 -12.59 12.92 -2.22
CA LEU A 70 -11.94 11.73 -2.80
C LEU A 70 -12.74 10.44 -2.60
N ARG A 71 -13.49 10.31 -1.50
CA ARG A 71 -14.38 9.15 -1.24
C ARG A 71 -15.54 9.03 -2.24
N HIS A 72 -15.76 10.08 -3.03
CA HIS A 72 -16.80 10.17 -4.06
C HIS A 72 -16.19 10.20 -5.47
N TRP A 73 -14.93 9.76 -5.64
CA TRP A 73 -14.17 9.76 -6.89
C TRP A 73 -15.00 9.34 -8.11
N GLU A 74 -15.58 8.14 -8.05
CA GLU A 74 -16.40 7.58 -9.12
C GLU A 74 -17.66 8.41 -9.39
N ARG A 75 -18.36 8.84 -8.32
CA ARG A 75 -19.61 9.62 -8.44
C ARG A 75 -19.38 11.00 -9.03
N LEU A 76 -18.21 11.57 -8.77
CA LEU A 76 -17.80 12.88 -9.26
C LEU A 76 -17.05 12.78 -10.60
N SER A 77 -16.84 11.57 -11.13
CA SER A 77 -16.08 11.32 -12.37
C SER A 77 -14.74 12.07 -12.36
N LEU A 78 -14.01 11.96 -11.25
CA LEU A 78 -12.72 12.64 -11.09
C LEU A 78 -11.61 11.91 -11.85
N GLU A 79 -10.57 12.67 -12.19
CA GLU A 79 -9.37 12.20 -12.86
C GLU A 79 -8.12 12.56 -12.06
N PRO A 80 -7.08 11.71 -12.09
CA PRO A 80 -5.83 12.04 -11.45
C PRO A 80 -5.18 13.23 -12.16
N TYR A 81 -4.52 14.11 -11.40
CA TYR A 81 -3.69 15.17 -11.98
C TYR A 81 -2.46 14.60 -12.70
N SER A 82 -1.99 13.43 -12.29
CA SER A 82 -0.91 12.71 -12.96
C SER A 82 -1.38 12.06 -14.25
N TYR A 83 -0.45 11.78 -15.16
CA TYR A 83 -0.69 10.93 -16.31
C TYR A 83 -1.25 9.56 -15.91
N ALA A 84 -2.17 9.05 -16.72
CA ALA A 84 -2.61 7.66 -16.66
C ALA A 84 -1.40 6.72 -16.79
N ARG A 85 -1.41 5.64 -16.00
CA ARG A 85 -0.37 4.60 -15.99
C ARG A 85 -1.00 3.28 -16.37
N ASP A 86 -0.49 2.67 -17.42
CA ASP A 86 -0.91 1.32 -17.75
C ASP A 86 -0.25 0.32 -16.78
N VAL A 87 -1.02 -0.67 -16.34
CA VAL A 87 -0.61 -1.72 -15.40
C VAL A 87 -0.81 -3.07 -16.07
N ALA A 88 0.30 -3.78 -16.25
CA ALA A 88 0.30 -5.18 -16.67
C ALA A 88 0.53 -6.07 -15.44
N TYR A 89 -0.30 -7.10 -15.23
CA TYR A 89 -0.26 -7.90 -14.00
C TYR A 89 -0.13 -9.41 -14.26
N VAL A 90 0.43 -10.10 -13.27
CA VAL A 90 0.41 -11.55 -13.12
C VAL A 90 0.04 -11.85 -11.67
N VAL A 91 -0.81 -12.85 -11.48
CA VAL A 91 -1.34 -13.27 -10.18
C VAL A 91 -0.85 -14.68 -9.92
N LEU A 92 -0.23 -14.88 -8.76
CA LEU A 92 0.11 -16.20 -8.26
C LEU A 92 -0.97 -16.64 -7.28
N THR A 93 -1.57 -17.81 -7.49
CA THR A 93 -2.65 -18.34 -6.64
C THR A 93 -2.56 -19.84 -6.48
N SER A 94 -3.25 -20.42 -5.50
CA SER A 94 -3.26 -21.86 -5.33
C SER A 94 -4.10 -22.52 -6.41
N ASP A 95 -3.85 -23.80 -6.63
CA ASP A 95 -4.58 -24.68 -7.55
C ASP A 95 -6.01 -25.03 -7.10
N GLY A 96 -6.46 -24.56 -5.94
CA GLY A 96 -7.78 -24.88 -5.42
C GLY A 96 -8.92 -24.31 -6.27
N ASP A 97 -9.81 -25.19 -6.74
CA ASP A 97 -10.98 -24.82 -7.56
C ASP A 97 -11.83 -23.71 -6.93
N ALA A 98 -11.97 -23.74 -5.59
CA ALA A 98 -12.73 -22.76 -4.82
C ALA A 98 -12.20 -21.31 -4.96
N LEU A 99 -10.93 -21.12 -5.31
CA LEU A 99 -10.32 -19.80 -5.49
C LEU A 99 -10.25 -19.35 -6.95
N SER A 100 -10.42 -20.28 -7.89
CA SER A 100 -10.24 -20.00 -9.32
C SER A 100 -11.21 -18.93 -9.84
N ASP A 101 -12.50 -19.05 -9.55
CA ASP A 101 -13.53 -18.10 -10.00
C ASP A 101 -13.56 -16.80 -9.20
N PRO A 102 -13.42 -16.82 -7.85
CA PRO A 102 -13.32 -15.57 -7.08
C PRO A 102 -12.13 -14.71 -7.47
N VAL A 103 -10.95 -15.30 -7.72
CA VAL A 103 -9.76 -14.56 -8.13
C VAL A 103 -9.96 -13.93 -9.51
N LYS A 104 -10.47 -14.70 -10.50
CA LYS A 104 -10.79 -14.16 -11.82
C LYS A 104 -11.79 -13.00 -11.74
N THR A 105 -12.83 -13.16 -10.93
CA THR A 105 -13.87 -12.14 -10.75
C THR A 105 -13.30 -10.87 -10.13
N PHE A 106 -12.49 -11.01 -9.07
CA PHE A 106 -11.83 -9.89 -8.41
C PHE A 106 -10.95 -9.09 -9.36
N PHE A 107 -10.08 -9.75 -10.14
CA PHE A 107 -9.18 -9.03 -11.06
C PHE A 107 -9.92 -8.39 -12.23
N ARG A 108 -11.02 -8.99 -12.70
CA ARG A 108 -11.91 -8.38 -13.70
C ARG A 108 -12.58 -7.11 -13.16
N GLU A 109 -13.10 -7.16 -11.94
CA GLU A 109 -13.70 -5.99 -11.28
C GLU A 109 -12.65 -4.91 -11.03
N LEU A 110 -11.46 -5.28 -10.56
CA LEU A 110 -10.34 -4.35 -10.38
C LEU A 110 -9.96 -3.66 -11.69
N SER A 111 -9.80 -4.41 -12.79
CA SER A 111 -9.56 -3.83 -14.11
C SER A 111 -10.64 -2.83 -14.51
N THR A 112 -11.91 -3.19 -14.28
CA THR A 112 -13.06 -2.35 -14.64
C THR A 112 -13.06 -1.05 -13.84
N SER A 113 -12.84 -1.11 -12.52
CA SER A 113 -12.75 0.08 -11.66
C SER A 113 -11.54 0.96 -12.00
N TYR A 114 -10.39 0.36 -12.30
CA TYR A 114 -9.17 1.11 -12.67
C TYR A 114 -9.37 1.94 -13.94
N GLU A 115 -9.95 1.31 -14.96
CA GLU A 115 -10.23 1.95 -16.25
C GLU A 115 -11.37 2.98 -16.14
N ALA A 116 -12.43 2.68 -15.37
CA ALA A 116 -13.52 3.62 -15.09
C ALA A 116 -13.02 4.88 -14.37
N CYS A 117 -12.03 4.74 -13.49
CA CYS A 117 -11.36 5.85 -12.81
C CYS A 117 -10.36 6.62 -13.70
N ARG A 118 -10.25 6.28 -15.00
CA ARG A 118 -9.33 6.88 -15.97
C ARG A 118 -7.85 6.81 -15.54
N LEU A 119 -7.49 5.76 -14.80
CA LEU A 119 -6.12 5.60 -14.28
C LEU A 119 -5.16 5.01 -15.31
N GLY A 120 -5.65 4.48 -16.43
CA GLY A 120 -4.89 3.81 -17.48
C GLY A 120 -5.51 2.46 -17.82
N ARG A 121 -4.78 1.60 -18.53
CA ARG A 121 -5.18 0.20 -18.80
C ARG A 121 -4.77 -0.72 -17.66
N HIS A 122 -5.59 -1.71 -17.33
CA HIS A 122 -5.22 -2.73 -16.34
C HIS A 122 -5.48 -4.13 -16.90
N GLN A 123 -4.42 -4.81 -17.36
CA GLN A 123 -4.54 -6.04 -18.15
C GLN A 123 -3.58 -7.14 -17.70
N PRO A 124 -3.97 -8.41 -17.84
CA PRO A 124 -3.07 -9.53 -17.55
C PRO A 124 -1.97 -9.64 -18.60
N ILE A 125 -0.78 -10.10 -18.20
CA ILE A 125 0.31 -10.42 -19.13
C ILE A 125 -0.01 -11.75 -19.83
N ALA A 126 -0.68 -11.67 -20.98
CA ALA A 126 -1.14 -12.83 -21.74
C ALA A 126 -0.03 -13.79 -22.17
N ARG A 127 1.21 -13.29 -22.32
CA ARG A 127 2.40 -14.10 -22.65
C ARG A 127 2.79 -15.09 -21.54
N ILE A 128 2.49 -14.77 -20.29
CA ILE A 128 2.79 -15.63 -19.12
C ILE A 128 1.63 -16.56 -18.85
N ALA A 129 0.41 -16.01 -18.74
CA ALA A 129 -0.81 -16.77 -18.56
C ALA A 129 -1.96 -16.06 -19.25
N ARG A 130 -2.83 -16.81 -19.92
CA ARG A 130 -3.94 -16.25 -20.72
C ARG A 130 -4.87 -15.36 -19.88
N ASP A 131 -5.16 -15.74 -18.65
CA ASP A 131 -5.95 -14.96 -17.68
C ASP A 131 -5.06 -14.17 -16.70
N GLY A 132 -3.73 -14.17 -16.92
CA GLY A 132 -2.74 -13.60 -16.01
C GLY A 132 -2.62 -14.34 -14.68
N ILE A 133 -3.27 -15.50 -14.51
CA ILE A 133 -3.33 -16.23 -13.24
C ILE A 133 -2.53 -17.52 -13.34
N VAL A 134 -1.41 -17.55 -12.64
CA VAL A 134 -0.55 -18.73 -12.48
C VAL A 134 -0.96 -19.48 -11.21
N ARG A 135 -1.38 -20.73 -11.40
CA ARG A 135 -1.84 -21.62 -10.33
C ARG A 135 -0.71 -22.50 -9.87
N THR A 136 -0.56 -22.63 -8.55
CA THR A 136 0.51 -23.42 -7.92
C THR A 136 -0.07 -24.43 -6.96
N ALA A 137 0.43 -25.66 -7.05
CA ALA A 137 0.16 -26.72 -6.10
C ALA A 137 1.47 -27.10 -5.41
N PRO A 138 1.46 -27.48 -4.12
CA PRO A 138 2.62 -28.11 -3.52
C PRO A 138 2.92 -29.44 -4.23
N SER A 139 4.11 -29.54 -4.81
CA SER A 139 4.61 -30.78 -5.41
C SER A 139 5.61 -31.45 -4.46
N GLU A 140 5.58 -32.78 -4.40
CA GLU A 140 6.59 -33.57 -3.66
C GLU A 140 7.92 -33.74 -4.42
N SER A 141 7.98 -33.33 -5.70
CA SER A 141 9.14 -33.48 -6.56
C SER A 141 10.27 -32.49 -6.21
N ASP A 142 11.47 -33.06 -5.99
CA ASP A 142 12.75 -32.43 -5.67
C ASP A 142 12.67 -31.17 -4.81
N ARG A 143 12.79 -31.39 -3.49
CA ARG A 143 13.12 -30.35 -2.51
C ARG A 143 14.49 -29.79 -2.84
N ASP A 144 14.51 -28.80 -3.71
CA ASP A 144 15.73 -28.09 -4.06
C ASP A 144 16.22 -27.39 -2.79
N THR A 145 17.33 -27.86 -2.20
CA THR A 145 17.89 -27.33 -0.95
C THR A 145 18.25 -25.85 -1.05
N ASN A 146 18.35 -25.33 -2.28
CA ASN A 146 18.57 -23.93 -2.59
C ASN A 146 17.30 -23.05 -2.52
N SER A 147 16.11 -23.63 -2.30
CA SER A 147 14.86 -22.87 -2.05
C SER A 147 14.80 -22.28 -0.64
N GLU A 148 15.50 -22.87 0.33
CA GLU A 148 15.44 -22.45 1.74
C GLU A 148 16.07 -21.08 1.99
N GLU A 149 17.01 -20.65 1.15
CA GLU A 149 17.65 -19.33 1.24
C GLU A 149 16.64 -18.19 1.00
N TRP A 150 15.63 -18.39 0.13
CA TRP A 150 14.65 -17.35 -0.18
C TRP A 150 13.47 -17.33 0.79
N THR A 151 12.93 -18.49 1.13
CA THR A 151 11.74 -18.56 1.98
C THR A 151 12.04 -18.36 3.46
N GLY A 152 13.27 -18.62 3.88
CA GLY A 152 13.62 -18.77 5.29
C GLY A 152 12.87 -19.94 5.94
N GLU A 153 12.75 -19.89 7.27
CA GLU A 153 11.99 -20.87 8.04
C GLU A 153 10.49 -20.75 7.74
N LEU A 154 9.92 -21.81 7.15
CA LEU A 154 8.50 -21.88 6.83
C LEU A 154 7.71 -22.58 7.95
N PRO A 155 6.45 -22.16 8.21
CA PRO A 155 5.60 -22.83 9.19
C PRO A 155 5.33 -24.28 8.77
N PRO A 156 5.29 -25.25 9.70
CA PRO A 156 4.98 -26.63 9.36
C PRO A 156 3.53 -26.79 8.87
N GLY A 157 3.30 -27.81 8.05
CA GLY A 157 1.99 -28.17 7.51
C GLY A 157 1.64 -27.47 6.20
N ARG A 158 0.36 -27.57 5.82
CA ARG A 158 -0.16 -27.17 4.50
C ARG A 158 0.18 -25.73 4.11
N LEU A 159 0.17 -24.79 5.05
CA LEU A 159 0.51 -23.40 4.76
C LEU A 159 1.96 -23.26 4.28
N GLY A 160 2.91 -23.91 4.97
CA GLY A 160 4.32 -23.89 4.57
C GLY A 160 4.57 -24.59 3.24
N GLU A 161 3.85 -25.67 2.95
CA GLU A 161 3.90 -26.35 1.66
C GLU A 161 3.48 -25.42 0.52
N TYR A 162 2.37 -24.69 0.65
CA TYR A 162 1.96 -23.71 -0.35
C TYR A 162 2.90 -22.50 -0.43
N MET A 163 3.41 -21.99 0.71
CA MET A 163 4.40 -20.89 0.68
C MET A 163 5.68 -21.30 -0.05
N ARG A 164 6.13 -22.55 0.12
CA ARG A 164 7.26 -23.12 -0.64
C ARG A 164 6.92 -23.21 -2.13
N ALA A 165 5.77 -23.79 -2.47
CA ALA A 165 5.32 -23.92 -3.86
C ALA A 165 5.21 -22.55 -4.58
N TYR A 166 4.74 -21.53 -3.87
CA TYR A 166 4.70 -20.16 -4.39
C TYR A 166 6.09 -19.63 -4.68
N ALA A 167 7.03 -19.76 -3.74
CA ALA A 167 8.40 -19.30 -3.92
C ALA A 167 9.11 -20.04 -5.06
N GLU A 168 8.94 -21.36 -5.15
CA GLU A 168 9.50 -22.19 -6.21
C GLU A 168 8.94 -21.82 -7.58
N THR A 169 7.63 -21.66 -7.71
CA THR A 169 7.01 -21.24 -8.97
C THR A 169 7.46 -19.83 -9.36
N LEU A 170 7.55 -18.92 -8.38
CA LEU A 170 8.00 -17.56 -8.62
C LEU A 170 9.46 -17.56 -9.11
N ARG A 171 10.34 -18.37 -8.51
CA ARG A 171 11.76 -18.49 -8.88
C ARG A 171 11.98 -19.13 -10.24
N THR A 172 11.36 -20.28 -10.45
CA THR A 172 11.70 -21.18 -11.57
C THR A 172 10.95 -20.80 -12.84
N ASN A 173 9.72 -20.29 -12.70
CA ASN A 173 8.83 -20.02 -13.82
C ASN A 173 8.67 -18.52 -14.05
N LEU A 174 8.21 -17.76 -13.04
CA LEU A 174 7.82 -16.37 -13.24
C LEU A 174 8.99 -15.41 -13.40
N VAL A 175 10.00 -15.44 -12.53
CA VAL A 175 11.12 -14.48 -12.57
C VAL A 175 11.87 -14.51 -13.89
N PRO A 176 12.23 -15.67 -14.47
CA PRO A 176 12.87 -15.71 -15.78
C PRO A 176 11.99 -15.14 -16.89
N GLN A 177 10.69 -15.45 -16.87
CA GLN A 177 9.74 -14.90 -17.85
C GLN A 177 9.62 -13.39 -17.71
N LEU A 178 9.42 -12.87 -16.49
CA LEU A 178 9.32 -11.44 -16.22
C LEU A 178 10.61 -10.69 -16.57
N ALA A 179 11.78 -11.26 -16.31
CA ALA A 179 13.06 -10.68 -16.67
C ALA A 179 13.28 -10.61 -18.19
N SER A 180 12.65 -11.52 -18.95
CA SER A 180 12.70 -11.52 -20.42
C SER A 180 11.72 -10.55 -21.08
N LEU A 181 10.80 -9.95 -20.31
CA LEU A 181 9.82 -9.02 -20.84
C LEU A 181 10.42 -7.63 -21.07
N ASN A 182 10.12 -7.06 -22.24
CA ASN A 182 10.30 -5.63 -22.47
C ASN A 182 9.15 -4.85 -21.83
N VAL A 183 9.47 -3.90 -20.96
CA VAL A 183 8.47 -3.05 -20.28
C VAL A 183 8.07 -1.88 -21.19
N ASP A 184 7.46 -2.22 -22.32
CA ASP A 184 6.95 -1.27 -23.31
C ASP A 184 5.46 -1.53 -23.62
N ARG A 185 4.92 -0.82 -24.61
CA ARG A 185 3.50 -0.95 -24.98
C ARG A 185 3.12 -2.33 -25.51
N THR A 186 4.10 -3.15 -25.93
CA THR A 186 3.86 -4.50 -26.46
C THR A 186 3.43 -5.50 -25.38
N LEU A 187 3.51 -5.13 -24.10
CA LEU A 187 2.98 -5.93 -22.99
C LEU A 187 1.45 -6.08 -23.03
N PHE A 188 0.77 -5.20 -23.75
CA PHE A 188 -0.69 -5.15 -23.87
C PHE A 188 -1.19 -5.66 -25.23
N GLU A 189 -0.31 -6.23 -26.04
CA GLU A 189 -0.59 -6.89 -27.33
C GLU A 189 -0.55 -8.41 -27.17
#